data_AF-A0A373CEW0-F1
#
_entry.id   AF-A0A373CEW0-F1
#
_cell.length_a   1.000
_cell.length_b   1.000
_cell.length_c   1.000
_cell.angle_alpha   90.00
_cell.angle_beta   90.00
_cell.angle_gamma   90.00
#
_symmetry.space_group_name_H-M   'P 1'
#
loop_
_entity.id
_entity.type
_entity.pdbx_description
1 polymer ?
#
loop_
_entity_poly.entity_id
_entity_poly.type
_entity_poly.pdbx_seq_one_letter_code
_entity_poly.pdbx_strand_id
1 'polypeptide(L)'
;MFHAPKSSPWGDVQSCETLCPGVFLVSTASHGGTMVANEVAAVLSPAAKKCGFKDKGYICYEEDAQESVVLRELLDKKLWNIPDRIKDKGQFEENLNQSIRQYNPEYWRARQSGRKAAEAARSTAPAKEAAR
;
A
#
# COMPACT_ATOMS: atom_id res chain seq x y z
N MET A 1 8.15 -16.31 -9.50
CA MET A 1 8.99 -15.08 -9.46
C MET A 1 8.22 -14.00 -10.18
N PHE A 2 7.99 -12.84 -9.56
CA PHE A 2 7.26 -11.74 -10.21
C PHE A 2 8.20 -10.98 -11.13
N HIS A 3 7.74 -10.68 -12.34
CA HIS A 3 8.49 -9.87 -13.30
C HIS A 3 7.94 -8.45 -13.29
N ALA A 4 8.84 -7.46 -13.42
CA ALA A 4 8.45 -6.06 -13.56
C ALA A 4 7.52 -5.90 -14.79
N PRO A 5 6.38 -5.22 -14.65
CA PRO A 5 5.45 -5.02 -15.76
C PRO A 5 6.09 -4.11 -16.82
N LYS A 6 5.87 -4.46 -18.10
CA LYS A 6 6.31 -3.61 -19.24
C LYS A 6 5.24 -2.61 -19.68
N SER A 7 3.97 -2.90 -19.38
CA SER A 7 2.83 -2.05 -19.70
C SER A 7 1.97 -1.85 -18.45
N SER A 8 1.33 -0.69 -18.35
CA SER A 8 0.39 -0.35 -17.29
C SER A 8 -0.92 0.22 -17.89
N PRO A 9 -1.96 0.44 -17.08
CA PRO A 9 -3.16 1.17 -17.52
C PRO A 9 -2.87 2.60 -17.99
N TRP A 10 -1.74 3.18 -17.56
CA TRP A 10 -1.33 4.54 -17.87
C TRP A 10 -0.38 4.63 -19.09
N GLY A 11 -0.11 3.50 -19.75
CA GLY A 11 0.78 3.40 -20.91
C GLY A 11 2.01 2.53 -20.65
N ASP A 12 3.00 2.66 -21.55
CA ASP A 12 4.25 1.91 -21.45
C ASP A 12 5.06 2.35 -20.23
N VAL A 13 5.55 1.36 -19.49
CA VAL A 13 6.31 1.59 -18.26
C VAL A 13 7.70 2.10 -18.62
N GLN A 14 8.03 3.30 -18.14
CA GLN A 14 9.34 3.93 -18.33
C GLN A 14 10.27 3.64 -17.15
N SER A 15 9.73 3.60 -15.93
CA SER A 15 10.45 3.22 -14.73
C SER A 15 9.60 2.31 -13.85
N CYS A 16 10.25 1.40 -13.14
CA CYS A 16 9.60 0.46 -12.24
C CYS A 16 10.46 0.25 -11.00
N GLU A 17 9.95 0.59 -9.82
CA GLU A 17 10.52 0.24 -8.52
C GLU A 17 9.73 -0.93 -7.94
N THR A 18 10.40 -1.98 -7.47
CA THR A 18 9.74 -3.09 -6.75
C THR A 18 9.71 -2.75 -5.27
N LEU A 19 8.51 -2.49 -4.73
CA LEU A 19 8.34 -2.14 -3.31
C LEU A 19 8.47 -3.38 -2.41
N CYS A 20 7.83 -4.47 -2.84
CA CYS A 20 7.99 -5.82 -2.29
C CYS A 20 7.61 -6.84 -3.39
N PRO A 21 7.87 -8.16 -3.23
CA PRO A 21 7.59 -9.14 -4.27
C PRO A 21 6.13 -9.07 -4.76
N GLY A 22 5.94 -8.73 -6.03
CA GLY A 22 4.62 -8.62 -6.67
C GLY A 22 3.93 -7.27 -6.53
N VAL A 23 4.57 -6.26 -5.92
CA VAL A 23 4.08 -4.88 -5.83
C VAL A 23 5.07 -3.93 -6.48
N PHE A 24 4.60 -3.21 -7.49
CA PHE A 24 5.43 -2.39 -8.37
C PHE A 24 4.94 -0.95 -8.37
N LEU A 25 5.83 -0.01 -8.07
CA LEU A 25 5.63 1.41 -8.32
C LEU A 25 6.11 1.70 -9.74
N VAL A 26 5.22 2.14 -10.61
CA VAL A 26 5.52 2.37 -12.03
C VAL A 26 5.28 3.83 -12.40
N SER A 27 6.13 4.35 -13.29
CA SER A 27 5.90 5.64 -13.95
C SER A 27 5.93 5.46 -15.46
N THR A 28 5.06 6.21 -16.12
CA THR A 28 4.91 6.30 -17.58
C THR A 28 5.18 7.74 -18.01
N ALA A 29 5.01 8.04 -19.31
CA ALA A 29 5.30 9.36 -19.86
C ALA A 29 4.48 10.51 -19.25
N SER A 30 3.30 10.23 -18.70
CA SER A 30 2.39 11.26 -18.16
C SER A 30 1.96 10.99 -16.72
N HIS A 31 1.75 9.74 -16.35
CA HIS A 31 1.22 9.35 -15.05
C HIS A 31 1.96 8.14 -14.50
N GLY A 32 1.62 7.74 -13.29
CA GLY A 32 2.08 6.51 -12.71
C GLY A 32 1.08 5.93 -11.73
N GLY A 33 1.60 5.01 -10.95
CA GLY A 33 0.87 4.46 -9.84
C GLY A 33 1.48 3.17 -9.36
N THR A 34 0.75 2.50 -8.48
CA THR A 34 1.15 1.21 -7.94
C THR A 34 0.34 0.09 -8.58
N MET A 35 1.03 -0.95 -9.03
CA MET A 35 0.46 -2.19 -9.56
C MET A 35 0.73 -3.34 -8.60
N VAL A 36 -0.35 -3.98 -8.12
CA VAL A 36 -0.30 -5.09 -7.17
C VAL A 36 -0.74 -6.36 -7.88
N ALA A 37 0.14 -7.34 -8.03
CA ALA A 37 -0.22 -8.59 -8.69
C ALA A 37 -1.33 -9.30 -7.92
N ASN A 38 -2.31 -9.87 -8.63
CA ASN A 38 -3.46 -10.54 -8.01
C ASN A 38 -3.04 -11.64 -7.02
N GLU A 39 -1.94 -12.34 -7.31
CA GLU A 39 -1.38 -13.40 -6.46
C GLU A 39 -0.94 -12.89 -5.08
N VAL A 40 -0.56 -11.62 -4.96
CA VAL A 40 -0.15 -11.01 -3.69
C VAL A 40 -1.16 -10.02 -3.14
N ALA A 41 -2.30 -9.80 -3.80
CA ALA A 41 -3.32 -8.87 -3.34
C ALA A 41 -3.87 -9.18 -1.93
N ALA A 42 -3.66 -10.41 -1.43
CA ALA A 42 -3.97 -10.78 -0.04
C ALA A 42 -3.17 -9.99 1.02
N VAL A 43 -2.02 -9.40 0.64
CA VAL A 43 -1.26 -8.51 1.55
C VAL A 43 -2.00 -7.20 1.84
N LEU A 44 -3.00 -6.84 1.03
CA LEU A 44 -3.81 -5.65 1.20
C LEU A 44 -5.10 -5.95 1.96
N SER A 45 -5.50 -5.02 2.82
CA SER A 45 -6.80 -5.08 3.50
C SER A 45 -7.95 -5.10 2.49
N PRO A 46 -9.12 -5.67 2.86
CA PRO A 46 -10.30 -5.63 2.00
C PRO A 46 -10.71 -4.21 1.59
N ALA A 47 -10.50 -3.22 2.47
CA ALA A 47 -10.75 -1.82 2.17
C ALA A 47 -9.78 -1.28 1.12
N ALA A 48 -8.48 -1.55 1.26
CA ALA A 48 -7.47 -1.14 0.28
C ALA A 48 -7.69 -1.77 -1.11
N LYS A 49 -8.12 -3.04 -1.17
CA LYS A 49 -8.46 -3.69 -2.44
C LYS A 49 -9.63 -3.04 -3.18
N LYS A 50 -10.57 -2.41 -2.46
CA LYS A 50 -11.71 -1.71 -3.06
C LYS A 50 -11.35 -0.35 -3.67
N CYS A 51 -10.22 0.25 -3.25
CA CYS A 51 -9.77 1.52 -3.80
C CYS A 51 -9.20 1.38 -5.21
N GLY A 52 -8.59 0.24 -5.54
CA GLY A 52 -7.98 0.01 -6.85
C GLY A 52 -8.94 -0.57 -7.88
N PHE A 53 -8.52 -0.56 -9.14
CA PHE A 53 -9.22 -1.20 -10.25
C PHE A 53 -8.39 -2.33 -10.84
N LYS A 54 -9.02 -3.30 -11.52
CA LYS A 54 -8.30 -4.46 -12.07
C LYS A 54 -7.86 -4.21 -13.50
N ASP A 55 -6.61 -4.54 -13.82
CA ASP A 55 -6.09 -4.57 -15.19
C ASP A 55 -5.04 -5.68 -15.34
N LYS A 56 -5.13 -6.48 -16.42
CA LYS A 56 -4.10 -7.45 -16.85
C LYS A 56 -3.45 -8.30 -15.74
N GLY A 57 -4.22 -8.76 -14.75
CA GLY A 57 -3.70 -9.58 -13.64
C GLY A 57 -3.20 -8.81 -12.42
N TYR A 58 -3.42 -7.50 -12.39
CA TYR A 58 -3.07 -6.59 -11.31
C TYR A 58 -4.30 -5.87 -10.76
N ILE A 59 -4.18 -5.38 -9.54
CA ILE A 59 -4.97 -4.28 -9.01
C ILE A 59 -4.11 -3.02 -9.10
N CYS A 60 -4.60 -2.01 -9.80
CA CYS A 60 -3.89 -0.77 -10.12
C CYS A 60 -4.43 0.38 -9.28
N TYR A 61 -3.52 1.26 -8.87
CA TYR A 61 -3.74 2.37 -7.96
C TYR A 61 -3.06 3.62 -8.52
N GLU A 62 -3.82 4.65 -8.86
CA GLU A 62 -3.31 5.85 -9.51
C GLU A 62 -2.50 6.73 -8.56
N GLU A 63 -1.38 7.27 -9.03
CA GLU A 63 -0.43 8.11 -8.28
C GLU A 63 -1.12 9.27 -7.54
N ASP A 64 -2.01 9.98 -8.23
CA ASP A 64 -2.69 11.18 -7.71
C ASP A 64 -3.90 10.89 -6.81
N ALA A 65 -4.24 9.61 -6.61
CA ALA A 65 -5.43 9.24 -5.85
C ALA A 65 -5.20 8.05 -4.91
N GLN A 66 -5.02 6.83 -5.43
CA GLN A 66 -5.07 5.62 -4.62
C GLN A 66 -3.71 5.01 -4.31
N GLU A 67 -2.62 5.46 -4.92
CA GLU A 67 -1.27 4.94 -4.63
C GLU A 67 -0.93 5.03 -3.13
N SER A 68 -1.26 6.16 -2.51
CA SER A 68 -0.99 6.39 -1.10
C SER A 68 -1.61 5.31 -0.19
N VAL A 69 -2.74 4.71 -0.61
CA VAL A 69 -3.39 3.59 0.10
C VAL A 69 -2.45 2.38 0.18
N VAL A 70 -1.82 2.00 -0.94
CA VAL A 70 -0.91 0.85 -1.00
C VAL A 70 0.36 1.13 -0.20
N LEU A 71 0.98 2.28 -0.41
CA LEU A 71 2.19 2.67 0.33
C LEU A 71 1.94 2.62 1.85
N ARG A 72 0.79 3.11 2.31
CA ARG A 72 0.41 3.06 3.72
C ARG A 72 0.21 1.63 4.25
N GLU A 73 -0.44 0.76 3.48
CA GLU A 73 -0.64 -0.66 3.86
C GLU A 73 0.68 -1.42 3.95
N LEU A 74 1.64 -1.14 3.07
CA LEU A 74 2.96 -1.77 3.09
C LEU A 74 3.81 -1.28 4.27
N LEU A 75 3.78 0.02 4.57
CA LEU A 75 4.45 0.60 5.73
C LEU A 75 3.88 0.04 7.05
N ASP A 76 2.55 -0.02 7.19
CA ASP A 76 1.90 -0.55 8.39
C ASP A 76 2.24 -2.02 8.65
N LYS A 77 2.44 -2.80 7.57
CA LYS A 77 2.83 -4.21 7.65
C LYS A 77 4.34 -4.44 7.61
N LYS A 78 5.15 -3.37 7.56
CA LYS A 78 6.62 -3.42 7.47
C LYS A 78 7.13 -4.24 6.27
N LEU A 79 6.36 -4.26 5.18
CA LEU A 79 6.72 -4.94 3.93
C LEU A 79 7.55 -4.04 3.02
N TRP A 80 7.53 -2.73 3.25
CA TRP A 80 8.31 -1.73 2.56
C TRP A 80 8.77 -0.68 3.57
N ASN A 81 9.93 -0.08 3.33
CA ASN A 81 10.47 1.00 4.15
C ASN A 81 10.68 2.22 3.27
N ILE A 82 10.45 3.41 3.85
CA ILE A 82 10.70 4.67 3.15
C ILE A 82 12.20 4.73 2.79
N PRO A 83 12.54 4.92 1.50
CA PRO A 83 13.92 5.00 1.04
C PRO A 83 14.73 6.06 1.79
N ASP A 84 16.01 5.79 2.08
CA ASP A 84 16.85 6.71 2.86
C ASP A 84 17.16 8.04 2.17
N ARG A 85 16.89 8.15 0.86
CA ARG A 85 16.90 9.42 0.11
C ARG A 85 15.86 10.43 0.65
N ILE A 86 14.81 9.95 1.32
CA ILE A 86 13.80 10.78 1.96
C ILE A 86 14.28 11.17 3.36
N LYS A 87 14.65 12.45 3.51
CA LYS A 87 15.21 12.99 4.76
C LYS A 87 14.21 12.99 5.91
N ASP A 88 12.98 13.40 5.62
CA ASP A 88 11.90 13.45 6.61
C ASP A 88 10.86 12.36 6.34
N LYS A 89 11.08 11.21 7.00
CA LYS A 89 10.18 10.06 6.92
C LYS A 89 8.81 10.38 7.55
N GLY A 90 8.77 11.21 8.59
CA GLY A 90 7.53 11.61 9.26
C GLY A 90 6.64 12.48 8.36
N GLN A 91 7.23 13.47 7.70
CA GLN A 91 6.53 14.31 6.73
C GLN A 91 6.02 13.49 5.54
N PHE A 92 6.82 12.53 5.05
CA PHE A 92 6.37 11.62 3.99
C PHE A 92 5.13 10.82 4.41
N GLU A 93 5.15 10.22 5.60
CA GLU A 93 3.99 9.50 6.12
C GLU A 93 2.75 10.38 6.30
N GLU A 94 2.92 11.63 6.75
CA GLU A 94 1.78 12.54 6.89
C GLU A 94 1.24 13.00 5.54
N ASN A 95 2.09 13.19 4.52
CA ASN A 95 1.63 13.47 3.16
C ASN A 95 0.77 12.33 2.61
N LEU A 96 1.18 11.07 2.83
CA LEU A 96 0.35 9.91 2.49
C LEU A 96 -0.98 9.96 3.24
N ASN A 97 -0.97 10.24 4.54
CA ASN A 97 -2.19 10.33 5.34
C ASN A 97 -3.12 11.44 4.84
N GLN A 98 -2.59 12.60 4.48
CA GLN A 98 -3.35 13.73 3.94
C GLN A 98 -4.00 13.36 2.60
N SER A 99 -3.23 12.80 1.66
CA SER A 99 -3.73 12.32 0.37
C SER A 99 -4.85 11.28 0.56
N ILE A 100 -4.66 10.32 1.47
CA ILE A 100 -5.68 9.31 1.78
C ILE A 100 -6.95 9.94 2.37
N ARG A 101 -6.84 10.91 3.28
CA ARG A 101 -8.00 11.60 3.85
C ARG A 101 -8.79 12.36 2.79
N GLN A 102 -8.09 12.94 1.82
CA GLN A 102 -8.69 13.71 0.73
C GLN A 102 -9.37 12.81 -0.30
N TYR A 103 -8.67 11.79 -0.81
CA TYR A 103 -9.12 11.01 -1.97
C TYR A 103 -9.72 9.64 -1.61
N ASN A 104 -9.38 9.07 -0.46
CA ASN A 104 -9.85 7.74 -0.03
C ASN A 104 -10.39 7.75 1.42
N PRO A 105 -11.36 8.64 1.76
CA PRO A 105 -11.83 8.83 3.13
C PRO A 105 -12.50 7.58 3.74
N GLU A 106 -13.14 6.75 2.93
CA GLU A 106 -13.72 5.49 3.42
C GLU A 106 -12.65 4.49 3.85
N TYR A 107 -11.60 4.33 3.04
CA TYR A 107 -10.45 3.52 3.41
C TYR A 107 -9.77 4.07 4.67
N TRP A 108 -9.61 5.40 4.80
CA TRP A 108 -9.07 6.00 6.02
C TRP A 108 -9.83 5.58 7.27
N ARG A 109 -11.17 5.65 7.25
CA ARG A 109 -12.03 5.23 8.36
C ARG A 109 -11.88 3.74 8.67
N ALA A 110 -11.85 2.90 7.63
CA ALA A 110 -11.67 1.46 7.78
C ALA A 110 -10.31 1.13 8.42
N ARG A 111 -9.24 1.79 7.98
CA ARG A 111 -7.89 1.66 8.55
C ARG A 111 -7.86 2.03 10.03
N GLN A 112 -8.44 3.17 10.40
CA GLN A 112 -8.46 3.62 11.79
C GLN A 112 -9.23 2.64 12.69
N SER A 113 -10.33 2.09 12.18
CA SER A 113 -11.12 1.07 12.89
C SER A 113 -10.33 -0.24 13.04
N GLY A 114 -9.65 -0.69 11.99
CA GLY A 114 -8.80 -1.88 12.02
C GLY A 114 -7.63 -1.76 12.98
N ARG A 115 -7.00 -0.57 13.08
CA ARG A 115 -5.94 -0.30 14.07
C ARG A 115 -6.46 -0.37 15.50
N LYS A 116 -7.59 0.27 15.79
CA LYS A 116 -8.24 0.19 17.11
C LYS A 116 -8.59 -1.24 17.49
N ALA A 117 -9.12 -2.02 16.54
CA ALA A 117 -9.44 -3.44 16.78
C ALA A 117 -8.17 -4.26 17.06
N ALA A 118 -7.09 -4.05 16.32
CA ALA A 118 -5.82 -4.75 16.53
C ALA A 118 -5.19 -4.38 17.89
N GLU A 119 -5.28 -3.11 18.31
CA GLU A 119 -4.82 -2.66 19.62
C GLU A 119 -5.65 -3.26 20.76
N ALA A 120 -6.98 -3.22 20.65
CA ALA A 120 -7.89 -3.86 21.61
C ALA A 120 -7.63 -5.38 21.73
N ALA A 121 -7.36 -6.06 20.61
CA ALA A 121 -7.02 -7.48 20.60
C ALA A 121 -5.66 -7.76 21.28
N ARG A 122 -4.68 -6.86 21.16
CA ARG A 122 -3.39 -6.97 21.87
C ARG A 122 -3.55 -6.74 23.37
N SER A 123 -4.40 -5.81 23.79
CA SER A 123 -4.67 -5.52 25.21
C SER A 123 -5.50 -6.59 25.90
N THR A 124 -6.28 -7.38 25.14
CA THR A 124 -7.11 -8.48 25.67
C THR A 124 -6.46 -9.86 25.53
N ALA A 125 -5.31 -9.97 24.85
CA ALA A 125 -4.55 -11.20 24.78
C ALA A 125 -3.93 -11.50 26.16
N PRO A 126 -4.20 -12.68 26.77
CA PRO A 126 -3.55 -13.04 28.02
C PRO A 126 -2.04 -13.08 27.79
N ALA A 127 -1.27 -12.47 28.70
CA ALA A 127 0.17 -12.61 28.74
C ALA A 127 0.48 -14.11 28.73
N LYS A 128 1.20 -14.60 27.70
CA LYS A 128 1.73 -15.97 27.73
C LYS A 128 2.73 -16.03 28.88
N GLU A 129 2.24 -16.41 30.05
CA GLU A 129 3.01 -17.01 31.11
C GLU A 129 3.46 -18.40 30.63
N ALA A 130 4.75 -18.53 30.37
CA ALA A 130 5.53 -19.77 30.37
C ALA A 130 7.01 -19.30 30.32
N ALA A 131 7.82 -19.28 31.37
CA ALA A 131 7.85 -20.15 32.55
C ALA A 131 7.69 -21.62 32.17
N ARG A 132 8.69 -22.20 31.49
CA ARG A 132 9.44 -23.37 31.97
C ARG A 132 10.67 -23.64 31.11
#